data_AF-A0A173RD37-F1
#
_entry.id   AF-A0A173RD37-F1
#
_cell.length_a   1.000
_cell.length_b   1.000
_cell.length_c   1.000
_cell.angle_alpha   90.00
_cell.angle_beta   90.00
_cell.angle_gamma   90.00
#
_symmetry.space_group_name_H-M   'P 1'
#
loop_
_entity.id
_entity.type
_entity.pdbx_description
1 polymer ?
#
loop_
_entity_poly.entity_id
_entity_poly.type
_entity_poly.pdbx_seq_one_letter_code
_entity_poly.pdbx_strand_id
1 'polypeptide(L)'
;MNPNYNQTITVYNRIKGADAEDGKDIWKRTVLENCFYKLSQTKIDDGKTAKMAGTYVARIPESSNYLPYREFAKIKGAGNSFTLNPGDIVVKDVCMEEITGKMPNTASELLARQKPEAFQITAFSDNTSHLRGKHYRVGG
;
A
#
# COMPACT_ATOMS: atom_id res chain seq x y z
N MET A 1 -2.95 -23.31 0.84
CA MET A 1 -2.74 -21.88 1.08
C MET A 1 -1.30 -21.68 1.53
N ASN A 2 -0.57 -20.65 1.06
CA ASN A 2 0.84 -20.45 1.43
C ASN A 2 0.92 -19.95 2.89
N PRO A 3 1.62 -20.64 3.81
CA PRO A 3 1.61 -20.29 5.24
C PRO A 3 2.19 -18.91 5.55
N ASN A 4 2.93 -18.31 4.60
CA ASN A 4 3.47 -16.96 4.74
C ASN A 4 2.40 -15.85 4.54
N TYR A 5 1.19 -16.20 4.09
CA TYR A 5 0.09 -15.27 3.87
C TYR A 5 -0.82 -15.23 5.10
N ASN A 6 -0.27 -14.71 6.20
CA ASN A 6 -0.90 -14.68 7.52
C ASN A 6 -0.91 -13.28 8.15
N GLN A 7 -0.58 -12.25 7.36
CA GLN A 7 -0.56 -10.87 7.80
C GLN A 7 -1.83 -10.16 7.36
N THR A 8 -2.28 -9.22 8.18
CA THR A 8 -3.25 -8.21 7.77
C THR A 8 -2.49 -6.94 7.42
N ILE A 9 -2.89 -6.26 6.35
CA ILE A 9 -2.34 -4.96 5.97
C ILE A 9 -3.48 -3.98 5.72
N THR A 10 -3.22 -2.71 5.95
CA THR A 10 -4.12 -1.62 5.57
C THR A 10 -3.53 -0.85 4.40
N VAL A 11 -4.29 -0.74 3.32
CA VAL A 11 -3.92 0.01 2.12
C VAL A 11 -4.68 1.33 2.12
N TYR A 12 -3.96 2.42 1.98
CA TYR A 12 -4.49 3.75 1.73
C TYR A 12 -4.26 4.11 0.26
N ASN A 13 -5.33 4.06 -0.52
CA ASN A 13 -5.31 4.44 -1.93
C ASN A 13 -5.53 5.94 -2.10
N ARG A 14 -4.64 6.59 -2.85
CA ARG A 14 -4.76 8.00 -3.21
C ARG A 14 -5.46 8.13 -4.55
N ILE A 15 -6.66 8.70 -4.54
CA ILE A 15 -7.29 9.24 -5.75
C ILE A 15 -6.75 10.66 -5.92
N LYS A 16 -6.06 10.90 -7.03
CA LYS A 16 -5.44 12.20 -7.29
C LYS A 16 -6.51 13.28 -7.45
N GLY A 17 -6.21 14.49 -7.00
CA GLY A 17 -7.10 15.64 -7.15
C GLY A 17 -7.56 15.87 -8.60
N ALA A 18 -6.71 15.59 -9.59
CA ALA A 18 -7.07 15.69 -11.02
C ALA A 18 -8.19 14.72 -11.45
N ASP A 19 -8.36 13.61 -10.73
CA ASP A 19 -9.38 12.59 -10.96
C ASP A 19 -10.57 12.73 -9.98
N ALA A 20 -10.55 13.72 -9.09
CA ALA A 20 -11.56 13.95 -8.05
C ALA A 20 -12.40 15.20 -8.35
N GLU A 21 -13.70 15.16 -7.99
CA GLU A 21 -14.65 16.25 -8.27
C GLU A 21 -14.28 17.58 -7.58
N ASP A 22 -13.65 17.53 -6.40
CA ASP A 22 -13.25 18.70 -5.60
C ASP A 22 -11.83 19.21 -5.92
N GLY A 23 -11.12 18.56 -6.86
CA GLY A 23 -9.74 18.91 -7.19
C GLY A 23 -8.70 18.56 -6.12
N LYS A 24 -9.13 17.96 -5.00
CA LYS A 24 -8.29 17.55 -3.87
C LYS A 24 -8.06 16.05 -3.85
N ASP A 25 -6.91 15.64 -3.33
CA ASP A 25 -6.63 14.22 -3.14
C ASP A 25 -7.63 13.60 -2.16
N ILE A 26 -8.22 12.47 -2.57
CA ILE A 26 -9.12 11.68 -1.73
C ILE A 26 -8.39 10.40 -1.36
N TRP A 27 -8.37 10.08 -0.06
CA TRP A 27 -7.75 8.86 0.44
C TRP A 27 -8.83 7.86 0.83
N LYS A 28 -8.74 6.65 0.29
CA LYS A 28 -9.62 5.53 0.64
C LYS A 28 -8.81 4.45 1.35
N ARG A 29 -9.37 3.92 2.43
CA ARG A 29 -8.73 2.92 3.28
C ARG A 29 -9.39 1.57 3.09
N THR A 30 -8.58 0.53 2.86
CA THR A 30 -9.04 -0.86 2.73
C THR A 30 -8.15 -1.76 3.58
N VAL A 31 -8.77 -2.58 4.44
CA VAL A 31 -8.08 -3.60 5.24
C VAL A 31 -8.08 -4.90 4.45
N LEU A 32 -6.91 -5.49 4.25
CA LEU A 32 -6.70 -6.71 3.48
C LEU A 32 -6.10 -7.79 4.38
N GLU A 33 -6.78 -8.92 4.46
CA GLU A 33 -6.35 -10.07 5.25
C GLU A 33 -5.61 -11.09 4.38
N ASN A 34 -4.98 -12.08 5.02
CA ASN A 34 -4.26 -13.16 4.35
C ASN A 34 -3.21 -12.64 3.36
N CYS A 35 -2.48 -11.59 3.74
CA CYS A 35 -1.38 -11.00 2.97
C CYS A 35 -0.03 -11.51 3.47
N PHE A 36 0.99 -11.31 2.64
CA PHE A 36 2.40 -11.39 3.06
C PHE A 36 2.92 -9.97 3.25
N TYR A 37 3.68 -9.74 4.32
CA TYR A 37 4.41 -8.49 4.55
C TYR A 37 5.80 -8.81 5.06
N LYS A 38 6.82 -8.14 4.52
CA LYS A 38 8.20 -8.25 4.99
C LYS A 38 8.91 -6.90 4.90
N LEU A 39 9.53 -6.52 6.00
CA LEU A 39 10.57 -5.48 6.05
C LEU A 39 11.92 -6.18 6.13
N SER A 40 12.82 -5.88 5.18
CA SER A 40 14.22 -6.31 5.22
C SER A 40 15.11 -5.08 5.31
N GLN A 41 16.03 -5.04 6.28
CA GLN A 41 17.02 -3.95 6.38
C GLN A 41 18.33 -4.41 5.76
N THR A 42 18.76 -3.73 4.70
CA THR A 42 20.06 -3.99 4.07
C THR A 42 21.03 -2.90 4.51
N LYS A 43 22.19 -3.30 5.05
CA LYS A 43 23.31 -2.38 5.25
C LYS A 43 23.97 -2.15 3.89
N ILE A 44 23.94 -0.92 3.42
CA ILE A 44 24.68 -0.46 2.26
C ILE A 44 25.96 0.18 2.79
N ASP A 45 27.10 -0.48 2.55
CA ASP A 45 28.41 0.03 2.91
C ASP A 45 29.12 0.48 1.64
N ASP A 46 29.34 1.80 1.50
CA ASP A 46 30.06 2.41 0.37
C ASP A 46 31.53 2.71 0.73
N GLY A 47 32.08 2.03 1.75
CA GLY A 47 33.46 2.23 2.22
C GLY A 47 33.74 3.56 2.97
N LYS A 48 32.85 4.55 2.88
CA LYS A 48 32.93 5.83 3.64
C LYS A 48 31.78 6.03 4.62
N THR A 49 30.66 5.34 4.44
CA THR A 49 29.48 5.50 5.30
C THR A 49 28.61 4.26 5.24
N ALA A 50 28.23 3.71 6.39
CA ALA A 50 27.22 2.66 6.48
C ALA A 50 25.83 3.30 6.49
N LYS A 51 25.01 3.04 5.46
CA LYS A 51 23.60 3.46 5.39
C LYS A 51 22.71 2.23 5.56
N MET A 52 21.67 2.33 6.38
CA MET A 52 20.64 1.29 6.46
C MET A 52 19.50 1.67 5.52
N ALA A 53 19.22 0.82 4.53
CA ALA A 53 18.05 0.96 3.66
C ALA A 53 17.05 -0.15 3.98
N GLY A 54 15.84 0.24 4.39
CA GLY A 54 14.72 -0.69 4.53
C GLY A 54 14.11 -0.97 3.16
N THR A 55 14.01 -2.25 2.78
CA THR A 55 13.24 -2.71 1.63
C THR A 55 11.95 -3.35 2.13
N TYR A 56 10.83 -2.79 1.71
CA TYR A 56 9.50 -3.28 2.03
C TYR A 56 8.96 -4.13 0.88
N VAL A 57 8.31 -5.25 1.23
CA VAL A 57 7.59 -6.08 0.27
C VAL A 57 6.27 -6.52 0.88
N ALA A 58 5.17 -6.28 0.19
CA ALA A 58 3.89 -6.91 0.48
C ALA A 58 3.41 -7.71 -0.74
N ARG A 59 2.73 -8.84 -0.47
CA ARG A 59 2.02 -9.62 -1.49
C ARG A 59 0.58 -9.80 -1.07
N ILE A 60 -0.33 -9.41 -1.96
CA ILE A 60 -1.76 -9.43 -1.75
C ILE A 60 -2.33 -10.53 -2.67
N PRO A 61 -3.10 -11.51 -2.16
CA PRO A 61 -3.75 -12.49 -3.02
C PRO A 61 -4.59 -11.85 -4.13
N GLU A 62 -4.76 -12.56 -5.25
CA GLU A 62 -5.77 -12.19 -6.25
C GLU A 62 -7.13 -12.01 -5.56
N SER A 63 -7.82 -10.93 -5.90
CA SER A 63 -9.09 -10.55 -5.27
C SER A 63 -10.02 -9.95 -6.31
N SER A 64 -11.30 -10.32 -6.27
CA SER A 64 -12.35 -9.68 -7.06
C SER A 64 -12.57 -8.21 -6.71
N ASN A 65 -12.05 -7.76 -5.57
CA ASN A 65 -12.14 -6.38 -5.12
C ASN A 65 -11.00 -5.51 -5.66
N TYR A 66 -9.97 -6.10 -6.28
CA TYR A 66 -8.93 -5.33 -6.94
C TYR A 66 -9.49 -4.68 -8.21
N LEU A 67 -9.21 -3.39 -8.36
CA LEU A 67 -9.53 -2.64 -9.57
C LEU A 67 -8.30 -1.85 -10.04
N PRO A 68 -8.07 -1.78 -11.37
CA PRO A 68 -7.12 -0.84 -11.92
C PRO A 68 -7.46 0.59 -11.50
N TYR A 69 -6.45 1.42 -11.26
CA TYR A 69 -6.62 2.81 -10.78
C TYR A 69 -7.70 3.61 -11.54
N ARG A 70 -7.76 3.46 -12.87
CA ARG A 70 -8.74 4.15 -13.73
C ARG A 70 -10.19 3.81 -13.42
N GLU A 71 -10.46 2.58 -12.98
CA GLU A 71 -11.79 2.13 -12.58
C GLU A 71 -12.04 2.48 -11.12
N PHE A 72 -11.04 2.27 -10.26
CA PHE A 72 -11.09 2.62 -8.85
C PHE A 72 -11.42 4.12 -8.62
N ALA A 73 -10.79 5.02 -9.38
CA ALA A 73 -11.00 6.47 -9.28
C ALA A 73 -12.45 6.89 -9.63
N LYS A 74 -13.17 6.09 -10.42
CA LYS A 74 -14.56 6.36 -10.80
C LYS A 74 -15.57 5.91 -9.75
N ILE A 75 -15.16 5.07 -8.78
CA ILE A 75 -16.06 4.56 -7.76
C ILE A 75 -16.41 5.69 -6.79
N LYS A 76 -17.69 6.09 -6.80
CA LYS A 76 -18.27 6.96 -5.80
C LYS A 76 -18.64 6.14 -4.56
N GLY A 77 -18.13 6.51 -3.39
CA GLY A 77 -18.49 5.89 -2.09
C GLY A 77 -17.49 4.88 -1.51
N ALA A 78 -17.89 4.31 -0.37
CA ALA A 78 -17.14 3.33 0.42
C ALA A 78 -17.45 1.90 -0.07
N GLY A 79 -16.65 1.42 -1.01
CA GLY A 79 -16.60 0.00 -1.36
C GLY A 79 -15.34 -0.64 -0.77
N ASN A 80 -15.36 -1.96 -0.60
CA ASN A 80 -14.18 -2.75 -0.20
C ASN A 80 -13.17 -2.94 -1.35
N SER A 81 -13.33 -2.20 -2.45
CA SER A 81 -12.41 -2.21 -3.56
C SER A 81 -11.07 -1.59 -3.16
N PHE A 82 -10.01 -1.97 -3.85
CA PHE A 82 -8.70 -1.38 -3.69
C PHE A 82 -7.97 -1.34 -5.02
N THR A 83 -6.99 -0.45 -5.11
CA THR A 83 -5.99 -0.43 -6.19
C THR A 83 -4.60 -0.56 -5.58
N LEU A 84 -3.56 -0.69 -6.40
CA LEU A 84 -2.18 -0.66 -5.97
C LEU A 84 -1.39 0.17 -6.99
N ASN A 85 -1.11 1.43 -6.66
CA ASN A 85 -0.44 2.37 -7.54
C ASN A 85 0.70 3.08 -6.79
N PRO A 86 1.80 3.50 -7.46
CA PRO A 86 2.82 4.29 -6.80
C PRO A 86 2.23 5.57 -6.19
N GLY A 87 2.57 5.84 -4.93
CA GLY A 87 1.96 6.92 -4.15
C GLY A 87 0.93 6.47 -3.11
N ASP A 88 0.39 5.25 -3.24
CA ASP A 88 -0.44 4.64 -2.20
C ASP A 88 0.42 4.25 -0.99
N ILE A 89 -0.20 4.11 0.18
CA ILE A 89 0.49 3.74 1.43
C ILE A 89 0.02 2.37 1.89
N VAL A 90 0.96 1.53 2.32
CA VAL A 90 0.71 0.24 2.96
C VAL A 90 1.18 0.33 4.41
N VAL A 91 0.31 -0.05 5.34
CA VAL A 91 0.59 -0.17 6.77
C VAL A 91 0.41 -1.62 7.16
N LYS A 92 1.35 -2.18 7.94
CA LYS A 92 1.19 -3.51 8.52
C LYS A 92 0.11 -3.46 9.61
N ASP A 93 -0.68 -4.52 9.71
CA ASP A 93 -1.83 -4.66 10.61
C ASP A 93 -3.01 -3.71 10.28
N VAL A 94 -4.04 -3.75 11.12
CA VAL A 94 -5.24 -2.93 10.98
C VAL A 94 -4.93 -1.51 11.44
N CYS A 95 -5.05 -0.54 10.53
CA CYS A 95 -4.97 0.88 10.84
C CYS A 95 -6.37 1.50 10.68
N MET A 96 -6.79 2.28 11.67
CA MET A 96 -8.08 3.00 11.65
C MET A 96 -7.91 4.51 11.48
N GLU A 97 -6.67 5.00 11.39
CA GLU A 97 -6.42 6.42 11.15
C GLU A 97 -6.97 6.85 9.79
N GLU A 98 -7.48 8.07 9.72
CA GLU A 98 -7.99 8.67 8.48
C GLU A 98 -7.02 9.72 7.96
N ILE A 99 -6.87 9.77 6.64
CA ILE A 99 -6.10 10.80 5.96
C ILE A 99 -7.08 11.87 5.48
N THR A 100 -7.11 13.01 6.16
CA THR A 100 -8.01 14.13 5.83
C THR A 100 -7.35 15.16 4.90
N GLY A 101 -6.04 15.04 4.67
CA GLY A 101 -5.27 15.99 3.88
C GLY A 101 -4.98 17.31 4.60
N LYS A 102 -5.35 17.43 5.88
CA LYS A 102 -5.06 18.59 6.74
C LYS A 102 -4.26 18.13 7.95
N MET A 103 -3.33 18.96 8.45
CA MET A 103 -2.63 18.67 9.69
C MET A 103 -3.62 18.46 10.85
N PRO A 104 -3.40 17.47 11.74
CA PRO A 104 -2.25 16.55 11.80
C PRO A 104 -2.45 15.20 11.05
N ASN A 105 -3.43 15.13 10.16
CA ASN A 105 -3.89 13.90 9.49
C ASN A 105 -3.57 13.93 7.99
N THR A 106 -2.34 14.32 7.64
CA THR A 106 -1.82 14.19 6.28
C THR A 106 -1.24 12.79 6.03
N ALA A 107 -1.13 12.40 4.76
CA ALA A 107 -0.56 11.11 4.37
C ALA A 107 0.89 10.93 4.85
N SER A 108 1.68 12.00 4.80
CA SER A 108 3.06 12.01 5.27
C SER A 108 3.17 11.82 6.78
N GLU A 109 2.28 12.44 7.55
CA GLU A 109 2.24 12.29 9.01
C GLU A 109 1.81 10.88 9.41
N LEU A 110 0.78 10.33 8.76
CA LEU A 110 0.39 8.94 8.97
C LEU A 110 1.54 7.99 8.66
N LEU A 111 2.21 8.17 7.51
CA LEU A 111 3.37 7.36 7.14
C LEU A 111 4.48 7.47 8.19
N ALA A 112 4.79 8.68 8.68
CA ALA A 112 5.83 8.91 9.67
C ALA A 112 5.48 8.26 11.03
N ARG A 113 4.23 8.37 11.49
CA ARG A 113 3.74 7.74 12.72
C ARG A 113 3.78 6.22 12.65
N GLN A 114 3.45 5.66 11.49
CA GLN A 114 3.37 4.22 11.27
C GLN A 114 4.73 3.60 10.89
N LYS A 115 5.80 4.38 10.70
CA LYS A 115 7.16 3.84 10.55
C LYS A 115 7.58 3.16 11.87
N PRO A 116 8.29 2.01 11.80
CA PRO A 116 8.85 1.38 10.60
C PRO A 116 7.88 0.45 9.86
N GLU A 117 6.66 0.26 10.33
CA GLU A 117 5.68 -0.72 9.85
C GLU A 117 4.81 -0.26 8.68
N ALA A 118 5.15 0.88 8.08
CA ALA A 118 4.48 1.40 6.89
C ALA A 118 5.47 1.81 5.78
N PHE A 119 4.99 1.79 4.54
CA PHE A 119 5.74 2.27 3.38
C PHE A 119 4.82 2.84 2.31
N GLN A 120 5.36 3.76 1.51
CA GLN A 120 4.70 4.23 0.30
C GLN A 120 5.08 3.30 -0.85
N ILE A 121 4.10 2.89 -1.64
CA ILE A 121 4.33 2.05 -2.82
C ILE A 121 5.18 2.84 -3.84
N THR A 122 6.31 2.26 -4.24
CA THR A 122 7.17 2.75 -5.32
C THR A 122 7.25 1.78 -6.48
N ALA A 123 6.96 0.50 -6.24
CA ALA A 123 6.94 -0.55 -7.26
C ALA A 123 5.69 -1.42 -7.14
N PHE A 124 5.11 -1.79 -8.29
CA PHE A 124 3.97 -2.70 -8.42
C PHE A 124 4.25 -3.75 -9.48
N SER A 125 3.80 -4.98 -9.25
CA SER A 125 3.86 -6.10 -10.20
C SER A 125 2.62 -6.96 -10.03
N ASP A 126 1.95 -7.21 -11.16
CA ASP A 126 0.79 -8.11 -11.24
C ASP A 126 1.27 -9.53 -11.60
N ASN A 127 1.17 -10.46 -10.64
CA ASN A 127 1.52 -11.87 -10.84
C ASN A 127 0.29 -12.77 -10.89
N THR A 128 -0.91 -12.23 -11.16
CA THR A 128 -2.16 -13.01 -11.23
C THR A 128 -2.25 -13.92 -12.46
N SER A 129 -1.43 -13.67 -13.48
CA SER A 129 -1.32 -14.52 -14.69
C SER A 129 -0.57 -15.84 -14.45
N HIS A 130 0.05 -16.04 -13.28
CA HIS A 130 0.82 -17.25 -12.99
C HIS A 130 -0.10 -18.46 -12.72
N LEU A 131 0.37 -19.65 -13.11
CA LEU A 131 -0.33 -20.93 -12.92
C LEU A 131 -0.66 -21.25 -11.45
N ARG A 132 0.15 -20.77 -10.50
CA ARG A 132 -0.03 -20.99 -9.05
C ARG A 132 0.41 -19.76 -8.27
N GLY A 133 -0.18 -19.56 -7.09
CA GLY A 133 0.23 -18.50 -6.17
C GLY A 133 -0.02 -17.10 -6.72
N LYS A 134 -1.17 -16.88 -7.37
CA LYS A 134 -1.58 -15.60 -7.93
C LYS A 134 -1.65 -14.51 -6.86
N HIS A 135 -0.94 -13.42 -7.10
CA HIS A 135 -0.88 -12.30 -6.16
C HIS A 135 -0.45 -11.02 -6.87
N TYR A 136 -0.76 -9.89 -6.25
CA TYR A 136 -0.14 -8.61 -6.53
C TYR A 136 1.08 -8.44 -5.62
N ARG A 137 2.19 -7.94 -6.16
CA ARG A 137 3.39 -7.62 -5.39
C ARG A 137 3.62 -6.11 -5.39
N VAL A 138 3.84 -5.54 -4.21
CA VAL A 138 4.19 -4.13 -4.03
C VAL A 138 5.44 -3.99 -3.19
N GLY A 139 6.20 -2.92 -3.42
CA GLY A 139 7.40 -2.60 -2.65
C GLY A 139 7.62 -1.11 -2.48
N GLY A 140 8.47 -0.77 -1.51
CA GLY A 140 8.86 0.59 -1.14
C GLY A 140 10.03 0.62 -0.16
#